data_AF-A0A1F3IM79-F1
#
_entry.id   AF-A0A1F3IM79-F1
#
_cell.length_a   1.000
_cell.length_b   1.000
_cell.length_c   1.000
_cell.angle_alpha   90.00
_cell.angle_beta   90.00
_cell.angle_gamma   90.00
#
_symmetry.space_group_name_H-M   'P 1'
#
loop_
_entity.id
_entity.type
_entity.pdbx_description
1 polymer ?
#
loop_
_entity_poly.entity_id
_entity_poly.type
_entity_poly.pdbx_seq_one_letter_code
_entity_poly.pdbx_strand_id
1 'polypeptide(L)' 'MTIQKNIFKQVFLFYYEGFRSMTLGKRLWIIILIKLFIIFVILKLFFFPNLLKSNFATDKERGEYVLEQLTTPKKINND' A
#
# COMPACT_ATOMS: atom_id res chain seq x y z
N MET A 1 -22.89 35.73 23.41
CA MET A 1 -21.73 35.59 22.49
C MET A 1 -20.94 34.37 22.91
N THR A 2 -21.33 33.19 22.43
CA THR A 2 -20.74 31.91 22.83
C THR A 2 -19.44 31.71 22.07
N ILE A 3 -18.33 32.02 22.74
CA ILE A 3 -17.01 31.63 22.28
C ILE A 3 -16.88 30.11 22.52
N GLN A 4 -17.46 29.32 21.61
CA GLN A 4 -16.98 27.96 21.43
C GLN A 4 -15.58 28.09 20.82
N LYS A 5 -14.58 28.26 21.68
CA LYS A 5 -13.18 28.09 21.26
C LYS A 5 -13.12 26.65 20.75
N ASN A 6 -13.05 26.46 19.43
CA ASN A 6 -12.80 25.15 18.85
C ASN A 6 -11.39 24.72 19.31
N ILE A 7 -11.28 24.15 20.51
CA ILE A 7 -10.03 23.66 21.09
C ILE A 7 -9.36 22.71 20.10
N PHE A 8 -10.16 21.88 19.39
CA PHE A 8 -9.70 21.06 18.27
C PHE A 8 -9.00 21.85 17.16
N LYS A 9 -9.58 22.98 16.74
CA LYS A 9 -8.98 23.86 15.73
C LYS A 9 -7.69 24.48 16.25
N GLN A 10 -7.64 24.82 17.53
CA GLN A 10 -6.47 25.42 18.15
C GLN A 10 -5.31 24.42 18.32
N VAL A 11 -5.62 23.18 18.73
CA VAL A 11 -4.66 22.07 18.80
C VAL A 11 -4.15 21.70 17.40
N PHE A 12 -5.04 21.65 16.41
CA PHE A 12 -4.65 21.43 15.01
C PHE A 12 -3.74 22.55 14.50
N LEU A 13 -4.08 23.82 14.76
CA LEU A 13 -3.28 24.96 14.34
C LEU A 13 -1.91 24.93 15.02
N PHE A 14 -1.84 24.63 16.31
CA PHE A 14 -0.60 24.50 17.06
C PHE A 14 0.29 23.37 16.52
N TYR A 15 -0.29 22.20 16.22
CA TYR A 15 0.45 21.09 15.62
C TYR A 15 0.94 21.45 14.21
N TYR A 16 0.10 22.10 13.40
CA TYR A 16 0.45 22.57 12.07
C TYR A 16 1.53 23.65 12.09
N GLU A 17 1.43 24.65 12.97
CA GLU A 17 2.41 25.71 13.15
C GLU A 17 3.73 25.20 13.73
N GLY A 18 3.68 24.28 14.71
CA GLY A 18 4.86 23.59 15.23
C GLY A 18 5.57 22.78 14.16
N PHE A 19 4.81 21.97 13.40
CA PHE A 19 5.35 21.18 12.29
C PHE A 19 5.92 22.06 11.17
N ARG A 20 5.28 23.20 10.86
CA ARG A 20 5.73 24.13 9.81
C ARG A 20 6.94 24.96 10.23
N SER A 21 7.04 25.35 11.50
CA SER A 21 8.17 26.13 12.03
C SER A 21 9.42 25.28 12.26
N MET A 22 9.28 23.96 12.39
CA MET A 22 10.40 23.04 12.49
C MET A 22 11.06 22.73 11.14
N THR A 23 12.24 23.30 10.91
CA THR A 23 13.13 22.93 9.78
C THR A 23 13.63 21.49 9.89
N LEU A 24 13.91 21.03 11.12
CA LEU A 24 14.32 19.66 11.42
C LEU A 24 13.21 18.64 11.16
N GLY A 25 11.97 18.96 11.55
CA GLY A 25 10.80 18.11 11.36
C GLY A 25 10.51 17.85 9.88
N LYS A 26 10.56 18.89 9.03
CA LYS A 26 10.42 18.73 7.58
C LYS A 26 11.50 17.82 7.01
N ARG A 27 12.75 17.95 7.46
CA ARG A 27 13.87 17.11 6.99
C ARG A 27 13.65 15.64 7.37
N LEU A 28 13.24 15.36 8.61
CA LEU A 28 12.89 14.00 9.03
C LEU A 28 11.71 13.44 8.23
N TRP A 29 10.67 14.26 8.03
CA TRP A 29 9.49 13.82 7.30
C TRP A 29 9.79 13.49 5.85
N ILE A 30 10.66 14.27 5.19
CA ILE A 30 11.19 13.96 3.85
C ILE A 30 11.95 12.63 3.87
N ILE A 31 12.79 12.38 4.87
CA ILE A 31 13.51 11.10 5.01
C ILE A 31 12.52 9.92 5.13
N ILE A 32 11.47 10.08 5.95
CA ILE A 32 10.42 9.07 6.12
C ILE A 32 9.67 8.83 4.80
N LEU A 33 9.31 9.90 4.08
CA LEU A 33 8.65 9.84 2.77
C LEU A 33 9.51 9.09 1.74
N ILE A 34 10.80 9.42 1.68
CA ILE A 34 11.75 8.74 0.79
C ILE A 34 11.84 7.25 1.14
N LYS A 35 11.97 6.92 2.43
CA LYS A 35 12.00 5.52 2.88
C LYS A 35 10.74 4.77 2.49
N LEU A 36 9.57 5.35 2.71
CA LEU A 36 8.27 4.79 2.31
C LEU A 36 8.20 4.57 0.80
N PHE A 37 8.65 5.57 0.01
CA PHE A 37 8.68 5.46 -1.44
C PHE A 37 9.62 4.34 -1.91
N ILE A 38 10.82 4.24 -1.34
CA ILE A 38 11.78 3.18 -1.66
C ILE A 38 11.19 1.80 -1.33
N ILE A 39 10.58 1.62 -0.16
CA ILE A 39 9.95 0.34 0.21
C ILE A 39 8.78 0.04 -0.73
N PHE A 40 7.97 1.03 -1.08
CA PHE A 40 6.88 0.85 -2.04
C PHE A 40 7.39 0.48 -3.43
N VAL A 41 8.46 1.12 -3.92
CA VAL A 41 9.05 0.81 -5.23
C VAL A 41 9.74 -0.55 -5.22
N ILE A 42 10.48 -0.91 -4.17
CA ILE A 42 11.11 -2.22 -4.05
C ILE A 42 10.04 -3.30 -3.95
N LEU A 43 9.03 -3.13 -3.09
CA LEU A 43 7.91 -4.06 -3.02
C LEU A 43 7.19 -4.11 -4.37
N LYS A 44 6.93 -2.98 -5.03
CA LYS A 44 6.26 -3.01 -6.34
C LYS A 44 7.11 -3.70 -7.41
N LEU A 45 8.38 -3.36 -7.52
CA LEU A 45 9.30 -3.87 -8.55
C LEU A 45 9.82 -5.27 -8.24
N PHE A 46 9.84 -5.72 -7.00
CA PHE A 46 10.24 -7.08 -6.63
C PHE A 46 9.02 -7.98 -6.49
N PHE A 47 7.99 -7.54 -5.78
CA PHE A 47 6.78 -8.32 -5.52
C PHE A 47 5.96 -8.47 -6.80
N PHE A 48 5.73 -7.45 -7.65
CA PHE A 48 4.91 -7.66 -8.86
C PHE A 48 5.56 -8.60 -9.88
N PRO A 49 6.79 -8.38 -10.38
CA PRO A 49 7.34 -9.30 -11.36
C PRO A 49 7.68 -10.65 -10.73
N ASN A 50 8.06 -10.81 -9.46
CA ASN A 50 8.22 -12.17 -8.93
C ASN A 50 6.88 -12.87 -8.66
N LEU A 51 5.81 -12.16 -8.27
CA LEU A 51 4.47 -12.75 -8.16
C LEU A 51 3.92 -13.19 -9.54
N LEU A 52 4.13 -12.38 -10.58
CA LEU A 52 3.67 -12.71 -11.94
C LEU A 52 4.61 -13.70 -12.65
N LYS A 53 5.93 -13.49 -12.57
CA LYS A 53 6.97 -14.21 -13.35
C LYS A 53 7.49 -15.48 -12.68
N SER A 54 7.41 -15.63 -11.35
CA SER A 54 8.01 -16.79 -10.65
C SER A 54 7.23 -18.10 -10.82
N ASN A 55 6.18 -18.17 -11.65
CA ASN A 55 5.57 -19.47 -11.95
C ASN A 55 5.25 -19.77 -13.41
N PHE A 56 5.15 -18.80 -14.34
CA PHE A 56 4.81 -19.14 -15.74
C PHE A 56 5.44 -18.15 -16.72
N ALA A 57 6.05 -18.68 -17.77
CA ALA A 57 6.77 -17.93 -18.80
C ALA A 57 5.87 -17.05 -19.69
N THR A 58 4.54 -17.11 -19.54
CA THR A 58 3.57 -16.32 -20.31
C THR A 58 2.32 -16.04 -19.46
N ASP A 59 1.96 -14.76 -19.24
CA ASP A 59 0.77 -14.35 -18.46
C ASP A 59 -0.57 -14.88 -19.03
N LYS A 60 -0.61 -15.30 -20.30
CA LYS A 60 -1.82 -15.82 -20.96
C LYS A 60 -2.21 -17.25 -20.56
N GLU A 61 -1.24 -18.14 -20.35
CA GLU A 61 -1.52 -19.57 -20.10
C GLU A 61 -1.99 -19.83 -18.65
N ARG A 62 -1.65 -18.93 -17.73
CA ARG A 62 -1.91 -19.08 -16.30
C ARG A 62 -3.37 -18.78 -15.93
N GLY A 63 -3.99 -17.83 -16.62
CA GLY A 63 -5.42 -17.55 -16.48
C GLY A 63 -6.26 -18.74 -16.90
N GLU A 64 -5.90 -19.39 -18.01
CA GLU A 64 -6.60 -20.57 -18.51
C GLU A 64 -6.45 -21.78 -17.58
N TYR A 65 -5.27 -22.06 -17.03
CA TYR A 65 -5.08 -23.19 -16.11
C TYR A 65 -5.84 -23.03 -14.77
N VAL A 66 -5.87 -21.81 -14.21
CA VAL A 66 -6.65 -21.55 -12.98
C VAL A 66 -8.15 -21.58 -13.28
N LEU A 67 -8.59 -21.05 -14.42
CA LEU A 67 -9.97 -21.20 -14.89
C LEU A 67 -10.35 -22.67 -15.05
N GLU A 68 -9.49 -23.49 -15.64
CA GLU A 68 -9.72 -24.93 -15.82
C GLU A 68 -9.83 -25.66 -14.47
N GLN A 69 -8.93 -25.38 -13.51
CA GLN A 69 -8.98 -25.96 -12.16
C GLN A 69 -10.22 -25.52 -11.36
N LEU A 70 -10.67 -24.27 -11.51
CA LEU A 70 -11.87 -23.76 -10.83
C LEU A 70 -13.18 -24.18 -11.53
N THR A 71 -13.13 -24.46 -12.84
CA THR A 71 -14.29 -24.89 -13.64
C THR A 71 -14.45 -26.40 -13.67
N THR A 72 -13.46 -27.17 -13.20
CA THR A 72 -13.58 -28.62 -13.07
C THR A 72 -14.22 -28.94 -11.72
N PRO A 73 -15.54 -29.20 -11.63
CA PRO A 73 -16.13 -29.75 -10.42
C PRO A 73 -15.45 -31.08 -10.15
N LYS A 74 -14.84 -31.21 -8.97
CA LYS A 74 -14.34 -32.48 -8.44
C LYS A 74 -15.40 -33.55 -8.68
N LYS A 75 -15.19 -34.42 -9.68
CA LYS A 75 -15.94 -35.67 -9.78
C LYS A 75 -15.57 -36.46 -8.53
N ILE A 76 -16.45 -36.39 -7.55
CA ILE A 76 -16.50 -37.35 -6.45
C ILE A 76 -16.86 -38.68 -7.13
N ASN A 77 -15.85 -39.45 -7.51
CA ASN A 77 -16.07 -40.87 -7.83
C ASN A 77 -16.40 -41.53 -6.50
N ASN A 78 -17.64 -41.99 -6.41
CA ASN A 78 -18.19 -42.69 -5.27
C ASN A 78 -17.79 -44.17 -5.42
N ASP A 79 -16.63 -44.51 -4.86
CA ASP A 79 -16.18 -45.90 -4.69
C ASP A 79 -16.68 -46.43 -3.34
#